data_AF-A0A2W5ZRZ1-F1
#
_entry.id   AF-A0A2W5ZRZ1-F1
#
_cell.length_a   1.000
_cell.length_b   1.000
_cell.length_c   1.000
_cell.angle_alpha   90.00
_cell.angle_beta   90.00
_cell.angle_gamma   90.00
#
_symmetry.space_group_name_H-M   'P 1'
#
loop_
_entity.id
_entity.type
_entity.pdbx_description
1 polymer ?
#
loop_
_entity_poly.entity_id
_entity_poly.type
_entity_poly.pdbx_seq_one_letter_code
_entity_poly.pdbx_strand_id
1 'polypeptide(L)'
;MNIESLHIGMKVRHPQYGVGVVRSLTEHTAEIAFDDAPRTVAPASSDLEPAEATATLSELQVPLTNLIRDTAQAVVEALGLEQKDVIVEGLASRWQRGTLVMQSADTSLQPKEVPLETFFHKIVILQP
;
A
#
# COMPACT_ATOMS: atom_id res chain seq x y z
N MET A 1 -13.36 -11.58 -27.74
CA MET A 1 -12.61 -10.50 -27.04
C MET A 1 -11.98 -9.55 -28.07
N ASN A 2 -11.66 -8.31 -27.70
CA ASN A 2 -10.94 -7.35 -28.59
C ASN A 2 -9.45 -7.29 -28.24
N ILE A 3 -8.61 -6.85 -29.18
CA ILE A 3 -7.16 -6.72 -29.00
C ILE A 3 -6.79 -5.87 -27.76
N GLU A 4 -7.58 -4.83 -27.48
CA GLU A 4 -7.41 -3.91 -26.34
C GLU A 4 -7.58 -4.58 -24.97
N SER A 5 -8.25 -5.72 -24.92
CA SER A 5 -8.47 -6.50 -23.70
C SER A 5 -7.39 -7.56 -23.44
N LEU A 6 -6.39 -7.67 -24.33
CA LEU A 6 -5.28 -8.60 -24.18
C LEU A 6 -4.02 -7.87 -23.71
N HIS A 7 -3.23 -8.60 -22.92
CA HIS A 7 -1.92 -8.15 -22.45
C HIS A 7 -0.94 -9.30 -22.58
N ILE A 8 0.33 -8.99 -22.79
CA ILE A 8 1.39 -10.00 -22.87
C ILE A 8 1.43 -10.80 -21.54
N GLY A 9 1.48 -12.12 -21.64
CA GLY A 9 1.43 -13.04 -20.50
C GLY A 9 0.02 -13.49 -20.09
N MET A 10 -1.04 -12.89 -20.64
CA MET A 10 -2.42 -13.31 -20.38
C MET A 10 -2.67 -14.73 -20.90
N LYS A 11 -3.32 -15.57 -20.08
CA LYS A 11 -3.83 -16.86 -20.54
C LYS A 11 -5.21 -16.72 -21.17
N VAL A 12 -5.35 -17.24 -22.37
CA VAL A 12 -6.60 -17.21 -23.14
C VAL A 12 -6.95 -18.61 -23.62
N ARG A 13 -8.23 -18.85 -23.88
CA ARG A 13 -8.76 -20.09 -24.44
C ARG A 13 -9.30 -19.80 -25.83
N HIS A 14 -8.78 -20.54 -26.81
CA HIS A 14 -9.31 -20.57 -28.17
C HIS A 14 -10.14 -21.84 -28.35
N PRO A 15 -11.32 -21.77 -29.00
CA PRO A 15 -12.22 -22.92 -29.13
C PRO A 15 -11.59 -24.12 -29.85
N GLN A 16 -10.70 -23.87 -30.81
CA GLN A 16 -10.02 -24.93 -31.58
C GLN A 16 -8.65 -25.36 -31.02
N TYR A 17 -7.95 -24.45 -30.34
CA TYR A 17 -6.53 -24.67 -29.97
C TYR A 17 -6.32 -24.83 -28.47
N GLY A 18 -7.40 -24.75 -27.67
CA GLY A 18 -7.33 -24.88 -26.23
C GLY A 18 -6.73 -23.63 -25.57
N VAL A 19 -6.05 -23.83 -24.44
CA VAL A 19 -5.48 -22.74 -23.65
C VAL A 19 -4.10 -22.35 -24.19
N GLY A 20 -3.82 -21.05 -24.25
CA GLY A 20 -2.54 -20.51 -24.68
C GLY A 20 -2.18 -19.21 -23.98
N VAL A 21 -0.93 -18.79 -24.13
CA VAL A 21 -0.38 -17.57 -23.51
C VAL A 21 -0.03 -16.55 -24.57
N VAL A 22 -0.50 -15.31 -24.40
CA VAL A 22 -0.15 -14.19 -25.30
C VAL A 22 1.34 -13.86 -25.18
N ARG A 23 2.07 -13.89 -26.30
CA ARG A 23 3.51 -13.58 -26.37
C ARG A 23 3.79 -12.21 -26.97
N SER A 24 3.04 -11.81 -27.99
CA SER A 24 3.16 -10.51 -28.62
C SER A 24 1.80 -10.02 -29.13
N LEU A 25 1.68 -8.71 -29.33
CA LEU A 25 0.48 -8.03 -29.79
C LEU A 25 0.85 -7.06 -30.91
N THR A 26 0.06 -7.08 -31.99
CA THR A 26 0.03 -6.04 -33.01
C THR A 26 -1.30 -5.29 -32.94
N GLU A 27 -1.53 -4.33 -33.83
CA GLU A 27 -2.79 -3.57 -33.86
C GLU A 27 -4.04 -4.45 -34.05
N HIS A 28 -3.90 -5.61 -34.70
CA HIS A 28 -5.05 -6.45 -35.07
C HIS A 28 -4.91 -7.92 -34.70
N THR A 29 -3.70 -8.39 -34.38
CA THR A 29 -3.43 -9.80 -34.12
C THR A 29 -2.61 -10.00 -32.86
N ALA A 30 -2.80 -11.14 -32.21
CA ALA A 30 -1.98 -11.59 -31.10
C ALA A 30 -1.22 -12.85 -31.52
N GLU A 31 0.07 -12.94 -31.16
CA GLU A 31 0.77 -14.22 -31.20
C GLU A 31 0.55 -14.94 -29.88
N ILE A 32 -0.08 -16.11 -29.95
CA ILE A 32 -0.45 -16.90 -28.79
C ILE A 32 0.30 -18.23 -28.85
N ALA A 33 1.06 -18.53 -27.80
CA ALA A 33 1.69 -19.83 -27.62
C ALA A 33 0.68 -20.81 -27.01
N PHE A 34 0.17 -21.72 -27.84
CA PHE A 34 -0.63 -22.87 -27.39
C PHE A 34 0.29 -24.06 -27.10
N ASP A 35 -0.23 -25.07 -26.39
CA ASP A 35 0.54 -26.27 -26.03
C ASP A 35 1.09 -27.04 -27.24
N ASP A 36 0.37 -26.99 -28.37
CA ASP A 36 0.79 -27.63 -29.62
C ASP A 36 1.81 -26.77 -30.39
N ALA A 37 1.46 -25.52 -30.69
CA ALA A 37 2.30 -24.59 -31.44
C ALA A 37 1.91 -23.12 -31.23
N PRO A 38 2.84 -22.17 -31.42
CA PRO A 38 2.50 -20.75 -31.48
C PRO A 38 1.69 -20.43 -32.74
N ARG A 39 0.65 -19.59 -32.59
CA ARG A 39 -0.23 -19.18 -33.69
C ARG A 39 -0.54 -17.69 -33.62
N THR A 40 -0.61 -17.06 -34.78
CA THR A 40 -1.11 -15.70 -34.94
C THR A 40 -2.63 -15.75 -35.04
N VAL A 41 -3.31 -15.09 -34.11
CA VAL A 41 -4.77 -15.12 -33.98
C VAL A 41 -5.30 -13.69 -34.00
N ALA A 42 -6.35 -13.43 -34.78
CA ALA A 42 -7.07 -12.16 -34.75
C ALA A 42 -8.17 -12.22 -33.67
N PRO A 43 -8.04 -11.51 -32.52
CA PRO A 43 -8.95 -11.70 -31.40
C PRO A 43 -10.41 -11.40 -31.72
N ALA A 44 -10.64 -10.42 -32.59
CA ALA A 44 -11.97 -9.98 -33.00
C ALA A 44 -12.77 -11.05 -33.77
N SER A 45 -12.11 -12.06 -34.35
CA SER A 45 -12.76 -13.09 -35.19
C SER A 45 -12.54 -14.53 -34.70
N SER A 46 -11.94 -14.73 -33.53
CA SER A 46 -11.45 -16.03 -33.05
C SER A 46 -12.15 -16.55 -31.80
N ASP A 47 -13.24 -15.90 -31.36
CA ASP A 47 -14.01 -16.27 -30.16
C ASP A 47 -13.12 -16.58 -28.94
N LEU A 48 -12.03 -15.82 -28.78
CA LEU A 48 -11.13 -15.94 -27.64
C LEU A 48 -11.82 -15.54 -26.35
N GLU A 49 -11.61 -16.34 -25.31
CA GLU A 49 -12.07 -16.13 -23.93
C GLU A 49 -10.88 -16.11 -22.95
N PRO A 50 -10.99 -15.43 -21.79
CA PRO A 50 -9.99 -15.53 -20.73
C PRO A 50 -9.95 -16.95 -20.15
N ALA A 51 -8.75 -17.51 -19.94
CA ALA A 51 -8.61 -18.86 -19.35
C ALA A 51 -8.58 -18.84 -17.81
N GLU A 52 -8.62 -17.66 -17.20
CA GLU A 52 -8.61 -17.45 -15.75
C GLU A 52 -9.85 -16.64 -15.36
N ALA A 53 -10.30 -16.78 -14.11
CA ALA A 53 -11.42 -15.99 -13.60
C ALA A 53 -11.03 -14.51 -13.57
N THR A 54 -11.62 -13.73 -14.48
CA THR A 54 -11.44 -12.28 -14.54
C THR A 54 -12.60 -11.59 -13.84
N ALA A 55 -12.29 -10.64 -12.96
CA ALA A 55 -13.28 -9.70 -12.42
C ALA A 55 -13.13 -8.36 -13.14
N THR A 56 -14.21 -7.86 -13.72
CA THR A 56 -14.23 -6.53 -14.32
C THR A 56 -14.73 -5.53 -13.28
N LEU A 57 -13.81 -4.76 -12.69
CA LEU A 57 -14.14 -3.63 -11.82
C LEU A 57 -14.41 -2.38 -12.69
N SER A 58 -15.46 -2.42 -13.52
CA SER A 58 -15.76 -1.32 -14.46
C SER A 58 -16.55 -0.17 -13.86
N GLU A 59 -17.18 -0.34 -12.70
CA GLU A 59 -18.10 0.67 -12.14
C GLU A 59 -17.47 1.54 -11.04
N LEU A 60 -16.24 1.23 -10.61
CA LEU A 60 -15.57 1.98 -9.55
C LEU A 60 -14.64 3.04 -10.14
N GLN A 61 -15.21 4.14 -10.61
CA GLN A 61 -14.45 5.30 -11.06
C GLN A 61 -14.03 6.14 -9.83
N VAL A 62 -12.92 5.77 -9.21
CA VAL A 62 -12.32 6.53 -8.10
C VAL A 62 -11.09 7.30 -8.59
N PRO A 63 -10.85 8.53 -8.09
CA PRO A 63 -9.61 9.23 -8.36
C PRO A 63 -8.39 8.37 -7.99
N LEU A 64 -7.37 8.33 -8.86
CA LEU A 64 -6.17 7.51 -8.65
C LEU A 64 -5.52 7.76 -7.27
N THR A 65 -5.51 9.02 -6.83
CA THR A 65 -5.01 9.42 -5.51
C THR A 65 -5.75 8.72 -4.37
N ASN A 66 -7.06 8.51 -4.48
CA ASN A 66 -7.85 7.84 -3.45
C ASN A 66 -7.55 6.35 -3.46
N LEU A 67 -7.50 5.72 -4.64
CA LEU A 67 -7.14 4.31 -4.76
C LEU A 67 -5.77 4.00 -4.15
N ILE A 68 -4.76 4.82 -4.46
CA ILE A 68 -3.40 4.67 -3.90
C ILE A 68 -3.43 4.81 -2.38
N ARG A 69 -4.12 5.83 -1.86
CA ARG A 69 -4.25 6.08 -0.43
C ARG A 69 -4.91 4.91 0.28
N ASP A 70 -6.07 4.48 -0.18
CA ASP A 70 -6.88 3.44 0.45
C ASP A 70 -6.14 2.10 0.42
N THR A 71 -5.46 1.79 -0.68
CA THR A 71 -4.63 0.58 -0.80
C THR A 71 -3.44 0.63 0.16
N ALA A 72 -2.72 1.76 0.22
CA ALA A 72 -1.59 1.92 1.12
C ALA A 72 -2.03 1.80 2.59
N GLN A 73 -3.16 2.41 2.95
CA GLN A 73 -3.70 2.34 4.31
C GLN A 73 -4.13 0.93 4.68
N ALA A 74 -4.83 0.22 3.80
CA ALA A 74 -5.21 -1.17 4.04
C ALA A 74 -3.98 -2.07 4.27
N VAL A 75 -2.88 -1.83 3.55
CA VAL A 75 -1.62 -2.56 3.74
C VAL A 75 -0.96 -2.20 5.08
N VAL A 76 -0.94 -0.92 5.46
CA VAL A 76 -0.39 -0.47 6.75
C VAL A 76 -1.16 -1.10 7.92
N GLU A 77 -2.49 -1.08 7.87
CA GLU A 77 -3.36 -1.70 8.87
C GLU A 77 -3.15 -3.22 8.94
N ALA A 78 -3.16 -3.91 7.79
CA ALA A 78 -2.99 -5.36 7.73
C ALA A 78 -1.62 -5.83 8.23
N LEU A 79 -0.57 -5.03 8.01
CA LEU A 79 0.78 -5.31 8.49
C LEU A 79 1.02 -4.80 9.92
N GLY A 80 0.06 -4.12 10.54
CA GLY A 80 0.23 -3.52 11.86
C GLY A 80 1.35 -2.48 11.91
N LEU A 81 1.62 -1.83 10.78
CA LEU A 81 2.62 -0.76 10.64
C LEU A 81 2.09 0.60 11.05
N GLU A 82 0.84 0.66 11.51
CA GLU A 82 0.33 1.74 12.32
C GLU A 82 1.40 2.03 13.37
N GLN A 83 2.11 3.14 13.21
CA GLN A 83 2.79 3.73 14.35
C GLN A 83 1.64 3.98 15.31
N LYS A 84 1.48 3.09 16.29
CA LYS A 84 0.99 3.48 17.59
C LYS A 84 1.92 4.64 17.91
N ASP A 85 1.49 5.85 17.59
CA ASP A 85 1.94 7.05 18.28
C ASP A 85 2.05 6.56 19.69
N VAL A 86 3.29 6.49 20.15
CA VAL A 86 3.61 6.02 21.48
C VAL A 86 2.72 6.88 22.33
N ILE A 87 1.60 6.31 22.76
CA ILE A 87 0.74 6.90 23.74
C ILE A 87 1.74 6.96 24.86
N VAL A 88 2.28 8.15 25.09
CA VAL A 88 3.01 8.47 26.28
C VAL A 88 1.93 8.34 27.34
N GLU A 89 1.66 7.10 27.75
CA GLU A 89 0.98 6.81 28.99
C GLU A 89 1.73 7.70 29.97
N GLY A 90 1.00 8.66 30.54
CA GLY A 90 1.59 9.75 31.29
C GLY A 90 2.57 9.25 32.35
N LEU A 91 3.35 10.16 32.95
CA LEU A 91 4.34 9.86 33.98
C LEU A 91 3.97 8.62 34.81
N ALA A 92 4.83 7.59 34.76
CA ALA A 92 4.61 6.36 35.52
C ALA A 92 4.23 6.70 36.95
N SER A 93 3.29 5.96 37.56
CA SER A 93 2.62 6.33 38.82
C SER A 93 3.54 6.87 39.91
N ARG A 94 4.76 6.32 40.06
CA ARG A 94 5.78 6.77 41.02
C ARG A 94 6.30 8.21 40.83
N TRP A 95 6.08 8.80 39.65
CA TRP A 95 6.56 10.12 39.26
C TRP A 95 5.44 11.16 39.16
N GLN A 96 4.18 10.77 39.36
CA GLN A 96 3.06 11.70 39.37
C GLN A 96 3.21 12.69 40.54
N ARG A 97 2.96 13.98 40.28
CA ARG A 97 3.17 15.10 41.22
C ARG A 97 4.61 15.24 41.72
N GLY A 98 5.57 14.69 40.98
CA GLY A 98 6.99 14.83 41.32
C GLY A 98 7.56 16.17 40.87
N THR A 99 8.69 16.55 41.47
CA THR A 99 9.41 17.77 41.15
C THR A 99 10.76 17.43 40.53
N LEU A 100 11.09 18.06 39.40
CA LEU A 100 12.42 18.03 38.82
C LEU A 100 13.29 19.10 39.51
N VAL A 101 14.45 18.70 40.02
CA VAL A 101 15.46 19.63 40.56
C VAL A 101 16.60 19.74 39.57
N MET A 102 16.79 20.93 39.00
CA MET A 102 17.89 21.22 38.09
C MET A 102 19.01 21.94 38.83
N GLN A 103 20.20 21.33 38.84
CA GLN A 103 21.40 21.94 39.39
C GLN A 103 22.25 22.52 38.27
N SER A 104 22.66 23.77 38.45
CA SER A 104 23.67 24.39 37.59
C SER A 104 25.05 23.79 37.87
N ALA A 105 25.90 23.72 36.86
CA ALA A 105 27.32 23.40 37.05
C ALA A 105 28.03 24.45 37.93
N ASP A 106 27.53 25.68 37.93
CA ASP A 106 27.94 26.71 38.88
C ASP A 106 27.19 26.53 40.20
N THR A 107 27.91 26.04 41.21
CA THR A 107 27.38 25.76 42.56
C THR A 107 27.00 27.00 43.35
N SER A 108 27.35 28.21 42.88
CA SER A 108 26.92 29.47 43.51
C SER A 108 25.46 29.83 43.18
N LEU A 109 24.89 29.21 42.15
CA LEU A 109 23.51 29.43 41.72
C LEU A 109 22.54 28.50 42.44
N GLN A 110 21.39 29.05 42.82
CA GLN A 110 20.29 28.28 43.42
C GLN A 110 19.78 27.21 42.44
N PRO A 111 19.57 25.96 42.89
CA PRO A 111 18.86 24.95 42.11
C PRO A 111 17.47 25.43 41.72
N LYS A 112 17.03 25.04 40.52
CA LYS A 112 15.70 25.37 40.02
C LYS A 112 14.78 24.16 40.13
N GLU A 113 13.65 24.36 40.79
CA GLU A 113 12.60 23.36 40.93
C GLU A 113 11.49 23.60 39.90
N VAL A 114 11.05 22.54 39.23
CA VAL A 114 9.97 22.58 38.24
C VAL A 114 9.09 21.34 38.40
N PRO A 115 7.75 21.47 38.46
CA PRO A 115 6.86 20.31 38.44
C PRO A 115 7.09 19.45 37.19
N LEU A 116 7.18 18.12 37.35
CA LEU A 116 7.45 17.21 36.23
C LEU A 116 6.40 17.36 35.13
N GLU A 117 5.13 17.55 35.48
CA GLU A 117 4.06 17.80 34.52
C GLU A 117 4.37 19.04 33.68
N THR A 118 4.75 20.17 34.32
CA THR A 118 5.08 21.40 33.59
C THR A 118 6.28 21.22 32.65
N PHE A 119 7.28 20.44 33.07
CA PHE A 119 8.46 20.15 32.25
C PHE A 119 8.10 19.32 31.01
N PHE A 120 7.40 18.19 31.16
CA PHE A 120 7.05 17.33 30.04
C PHE A 120 6.01 17.97 29.11
N HIS A 121 5.07 18.76 29.62
CA HIS A 121 4.17 19.54 28.76
C HIS A 121 4.95 20.51 27.86
N LYS A 122 6.02 21.12 28.35
CA LYS A 122 6.85 22.02 27.54
C LYS A 122 7.69 21.29 26.49
N ILE A 123 8.16 20.08 26.78
CA ILE A 123 8.99 19.31 25.83
C ILE A 123 8.13 18.70 24.73
N VAL A 124 6.97 18.15 25.07
CA VAL A 124 6.05 17.58 24.08
C VAL A 124 5.58 18.65 23.08
N ILE A 125 5.37 19.89 23.53
CA ILE A 125 5.04 21.02 22.65
C ILE A 125 6.20 21.41 21.71
N LEU A 126 7.45 21.03 22.00
CA LEU A 126 8.62 21.32 21.16
C LEU A 126 8.96 20.24 20.12
N GLN A 127 8.22 19.13 20.08
CA GLN A 127 8.40 18.12 19.03
C GLN A 127 7.65 18.56 17.75
N PRO A 128 8.34 18.71 16.60
CA PRO A 128 7.71 19.10 15.34
C PRO A 128 6.85 18.00 14.74
#